data_AF-A0A1R3W3V4-F1
#
_entry.id   AF-A0A1R3W3V4-F1
#
_cell.length_a   1.000
_cell.length_b   1.000
_cell.length_c   1.000
_cell.angle_alpha   90.00
_cell.angle_beta   90.00
_cell.angle_gamma   90.00
#
_symmetry.space_group_name_H-M   'P 1'
#
loop_
_entity.id
_entity.type
_entity.pdbx_description
1 polymer ?
#
loop_
_entity_poly.entity_id
_entity_poly.type
_entity_poly.pdbx_seq_one_letter_code
_entity_poly.pdbx_strand_id
1 'polypeptide(L)'
;MLALLGHAPVVAADLKPRAGATSDAPVQTRVDYRFEHAVPLEVAIELANANGGEIVAYRFENEQFVGEYSPLSGVTPKDYLADLMQELGTSPEVVGYTVSVTADSGRALGAESAIPLSVRGEPEFSAPVVRQSFFDQQRAWASSAARELDSGSARMAGDWKPDMVSANIVKQPSGGRIDFDMAALWDSPSTPGYIPSDYGLEISVDLYNNWSSTDLRPFCTNPSPRDQFFAKNYGWNWHAVDEQFGWLAAAVPYADYNDLSDPCNRNSMAIGLRTPQAIPLAYYNAPYDWAVFFYIDAPPGNQTINRISGDVSIVTEAWCVSYPNYSNTDCMGVAQPGPGAPDLHRGFLDVDRHWTAPNKCWSSLEKGNDPPILMDPTVPGSGCPWG
;
A
#
# COMPACT_ATOMS: atom_id res chain seq x y z
N MET A 1 42.10 17.94 -33.20
CA MET A 1 41.99 16.47 -33.19
C MET A 1 41.08 16.11 -32.02
N LEU A 2 39.77 16.05 -32.30
CA LEU A 2 38.72 15.70 -31.33
C LEU A 2 38.70 14.18 -31.19
N ALA A 3 38.79 13.66 -29.96
CA ALA A 3 38.54 12.26 -29.67
C ALA A 3 37.09 12.13 -29.18
N LEU A 4 36.22 11.57 -30.03
CA LEU A 4 34.94 11.00 -29.63
C LEU A 4 35.20 9.69 -28.88
N LEU A 5 34.65 9.55 -27.67
CA LEU A 5 34.47 8.24 -27.03
C LEU A 5 33.03 7.81 -27.25
N GLY A 6 32.88 6.70 -27.97
CA GLY A 6 31.62 6.13 -28.42
C GLY A 6 30.83 5.47 -27.29
N HIS A 7 29.52 5.70 -27.33
CA HIS A 7 28.54 4.90 -26.64
C HIS A 7 28.46 3.54 -27.33
N ALA A 8 28.64 2.45 -26.57
CA ALA A 8 28.37 1.11 -27.05
C ALA A 8 26.85 0.93 -27.20
N PRO A 9 26.36 0.33 -28.29
CA PRO A 9 24.95 0.05 -28.47
C PRO A 9 24.52 -1.07 -27.51
N VAL A 10 23.45 -0.81 -26.74
CA VAL A 10 22.72 -1.85 -26.02
C VAL A 10 22.15 -2.80 -27.07
N VAL A 11 22.68 -4.03 -27.08
CA VAL A 11 22.14 -5.13 -27.88
C VAL A 11 20.78 -5.47 -27.29
N ALA A 12 19.72 -5.15 -28.03
CA ALA A 12 18.39 -5.68 -27.78
C ALA A 12 18.48 -7.22 -27.87
N ALA A 13 18.49 -7.88 -26.72
CA ALA A 13 18.31 -9.32 -26.67
C ALA A 13 16.89 -9.61 -27.16
N ASP A 14 16.83 -10.29 -28.29
CA ASP A 14 15.64 -10.83 -28.93
C ASP A 14 14.95 -11.81 -27.96
N LEU A 15 14.09 -11.28 -27.09
CA LEU A 15 13.20 -12.07 -26.22
C LEU A 15 12.11 -12.68 -27.09
N LYS A 16 12.44 -13.79 -27.74
CA LYS A 16 11.41 -14.68 -28.27
C LYS A 16 10.50 -15.12 -27.12
N PRO A 17 9.17 -14.93 -27.22
CA PRO A 17 8.26 -15.47 -26.23
C PRO A 17 8.40 -16.99 -26.24
N ARG A 18 8.83 -17.54 -25.09
CA ARG A 18 8.91 -18.99 -24.90
C ARG A 18 7.48 -19.50 -24.81
N ALA A 19 6.93 -19.93 -25.93
CA ALA A 19 5.69 -20.68 -25.98
C ALA A 19 5.88 -21.98 -25.18
N GLY A 20 5.07 -22.18 -24.14
CA GLY A 20 4.90 -23.47 -23.46
C GLY A 20 5.13 -23.44 -21.95
N ALA A 21 4.10 -23.04 -21.21
CA ALA A 21 3.57 -23.71 -20.02
C ALA A 21 2.41 -22.86 -19.47
N THR A 22 1.20 -23.07 -19.99
CA THR A 22 0.00 -22.70 -19.24
C THR A 22 -0.02 -23.59 -18.00
N SER A 23 0.33 -23.06 -16.83
CA SER A 23 0.05 -23.78 -15.60
C SER A 23 -1.46 -23.78 -15.42
N ASP A 24 -2.08 -24.96 -15.44
CA ASP A 24 -3.47 -25.19 -15.03
C ASP A 24 -3.65 -25.02 -13.50
N ALA A 25 -2.81 -24.19 -12.86
CA ALA A 25 -2.99 -23.86 -11.46
C ALA A 25 -4.20 -22.92 -11.36
N PRO A 26 -5.26 -23.28 -10.61
CA PRO A 26 -6.41 -22.41 -10.45
C PRO A 26 -5.95 -21.07 -9.89
N VAL A 27 -6.15 -20.00 -10.66
CA VAL A 27 -5.93 -18.63 -10.19
C VAL A 27 -7.06 -18.32 -9.20
N GLN A 28 -6.71 -18.08 -7.94
CA GLN A 28 -7.66 -17.51 -6.99
C GLN A 28 -7.89 -16.05 -7.35
N THR A 29 -9.15 -15.68 -7.54
CA THR A 29 -9.57 -14.28 -7.70
C THR A 29 -10.42 -13.86 -6.52
N ARG A 30 -10.48 -12.55 -6.30
CA ARG A 30 -11.33 -11.91 -5.29
C ARG A 30 -12.66 -11.50 -5.93
N VAL A 31 -13.76 -11.68 -5.20
CA VAL A 31 -15.09 -11.19 -5.55
C VAL A 31 -15.64 -10.40 -4.38
N ASP A 32 -16.02 -9.15 -4.65
CA ASP A 32 -16.48 -8.21 -3.64
C ASP A 32 -18.01 -8.16 -3.60
N TYR A 33 -18.55 -8.21 -2.38
CA TYR A 33 -19.96 -8.05 -2.09
C TYR A 33 -20.16 -6.80 -1.24
N ARG A 34 -20.97 -5.86 -1.74
CA ARG A 34 -21.34 -4.65 -1.00
C ARG A 34 -22.61 -4.86 -0.20
N PHE A 35 -22.72 -4.19 0.95
CA PHE A 35 -23.95 -4.05 1.72
C PHE A 35 -24.78 -2.85 1.23
N GLU A 36 -26.08 -2.83 1.52
CA GLU A 36 -26.96 -1.68 1.24
C GLU A 36 -26.54 -0.41 2.00
N HIS A 37 -26.00 -0.57 3.21
CA HIS A 37 -25.46 0.48 4.06
C HIS A 37 -24.36 -0.08 4.98
N ALA A 38 -23.57 0.81 5.60
CA ALA A 38 -22.49 0.41 6.49
C ALA A 38 -23.01 -0.26 7.78
N VAL A 39 -22.31 -1.30 8.24
CA VAL A 39 -22.63 -2.03 9.47
C VAL A 39 -21.38 -2.21 10.35
N PRO A 40 -21.51 -2.52 11.66
CA PRO A 40 -20.38 -2.89 12.49
C PRO A 40 -19.69 -4.16 12.00
N LEU A 41 -18.40 -4.34 12.30
CA LEU A 41 -17.63 -5.51 11.88
C LEU A 41 -18.22 -6.84 12.34
N GLU A 42 -18.73 -6.90 13.57
CA GLU A 42 -19.35 -8.11 14.12
C GLU A 42 -20.59 -8.52 13.31
N VAL A 43 -21.41 -7.54 12.93
CA VAL A 43 -22.61 -7.74 12.09
C VAL A 43 -22.20 -8.18 10.69
N ALA A 44 -21.18 -7.54 10.10
CA ALA A 44 -20.65 -7.91 8.80
C ALA A 44 -20.18 -9.38 8.76
N ILE A 45 -19.52 -9.85 9.83
CA ILE A 45 -19.09 -11.24 9.96
C ILE A 45 -20.28 -12.21 9.98
N GLU A 46 -21.34 -11.88 10.71
CA GLU A 46 -22.56 -12.70 10.76
C GLU A 46 -23.24 -12.78 9.38
N LEU A 47 -23.34 -11.66 8.67
CA LEU A 47 -23.92 -11.59 7.33
C LEU A 47 -23.09 -12.34 6.29
N ALA A 48 -21.76 -12.18 6.32
CA ALA A 48 -20.85 -12.83 5.39
C ALA A 48 -20.88 -14.35 5.52
N ASN A 49 -20.90 -14.85 6.76
CA ASN A 49 -20.98 -16.29 7.05
C ASN A 49 -22.27 -16.94 6.51
N ALA A 50 -23.35 -16.18 6.31
CA ALA A 50 -24.60 -16.68 5.76
C ALA A 50 -24.54 -16.94 4.23
N ASN A 51 -23.62 -16.30 3.52
CA ASN A 51 -23.54 -16.35 2.05
C ASN A 51 -22.56 -17.39 1.50
N GLY A 52 -21.73 -17.99 2.35
CA GLY A 52 -20.76 -19.03 2.00
C GLY A 52 -19.53 -18.52 1.22
N GLY A 53 -18.53 -19.39 1.08
CA GLY A 53 -17.23 -19.05 0.48
C GLY A 53 -16.13 -18.78 1.52
N GLU A 54 -14.88 -18.74 1.07
CA GLU A 54 -13.74 -18.38 1.93
C GLU A 54 -13.65 -16.85 2.00
N ILE A 55 -14.02 -16.27 3.14
CA ILE A 55 -13.91 -14.84 3.37
C ILE A 55 -12.44 -14.47 3.55
N VAL A 56 -11.96 -13.54 2.73
CA VAL A 56 -10.56 -13.08 2.74
C VAL A 56 -10.40 -11.66 3.25
N ALA A 57 -11.46 -10.85 3.20
CA ALA A 57 -11.45 -9.48 3.71
C ALA A 57 -12.85 -8.95 4.04
N TYR A 58 -12.91 -7.97 4.93
CA TYR A 58 -14.05 -7.10 5.20
C TYR A 58 -13.62 -5.67 4.90
N ARG A 59 -14.26 -5.03 3.92
CA ARG A 59 -13.91 -3.68 3.48
C ARG A 59 -14.71 -2.65 4.27
N PHE A 60 -14.03 -1.63 4.76
CA PHE A 60 -14.66 -0.49 5.42
C PHE A 60 -14.28 0.82 4.74
N GLU A 61 -15.23 1.74 4.75
CA GLU A 61 -15.09 3.07 4.19
C GLU A 61 -15.85 4.04 5.09
N ASN A 62 -15.18 5.07 5.56
CA ASN A 62 -15.84 6.23 6.14
C ASN A 62 -15.24 7.53 5.60
N GLU A 63 -15.64 8.67 6.16
CA GLU A 63 -15.18 9.97 5.69
C GLU A 63 -13.65 10.12 5.70
N GLN A 64 -12.94 9.53 6.67
CA GLN A 64 -11.52 9.82 6.93
C GLN A 64 -10.58 8.64 6.70
N PHE A 65 -11.09 7.41 6.70
CA PHE A 65 -10.29 6.21 6.55
C PHE A 65 -10.99 5.11 5.75
N VAL A 66 -10.18 4.39 4.99
CA VAL A 66 -10.58 3.27 4.12
C VAL A 66 -9.62 2.13 4.34
N GLY A 67 -10.10 0.90 4.32
CA GLY A 67 -9.23 -0.25 4.48
C GLY A 67 -9.95 -1.58 4.52
N GLU A 68 -9.19 -2.59 4.93
CA GLU A 68 -9.70 -3.95 5.07
C GLU A 68 -9.20 -4.63 6.34
N TYR A 69 -10.12 -5.37 6.96
CA TYR A 69 -9.79 -6.39 7.95
C TYR A 69 -9.76 -7.76 7.27
N SER A 70 -8.63 -8.47 7.38
CA SER A 70 -8.50 -9.84 6.90
C SER A 70 -8.60 -10.84 8.06
N PRO A 71 -9.54 -11.81 8.02
CA PRO A 71 -9.56 -12.89 9.01
C PRO A 71 -8.35 -13.84 8.87
N LEU A 72 -7.60 -13.74 7.77
CA LEU A 72 -6.38 -14.52 7.53
C LEU A 72 -5.14 -13.93 8.21
N SER A 73 -5.25 -12.74 8.81
CA SER A 73 -4.16 -12.07 9.53
C SER A 73 -3.73 -12.77 10.81
N GLY A 74 -4.56 -13.67 11.32
CA GLY A 74 -4.39 -14.24 12.65
C GLY A 74 -4.80 -13.28 13.78
N VAL A 75 -5.25 -12.07 13.45
CA VAL A 75 -5.82 -11.10 14.41
C VAL A 75 -7.31 -11.38 14.56
N THR A 76 -7.77 -11.52 15.79
CA THR A 76 -9.21 -11.70 16.04
C THR A 76 -9.96 -10.39 15.75
N PRO A 77 -11.24 -10.42 15.36
CA PRO A 77 -12.01 -9.19 15.14
C PRO A 77 -12.00 -8.27 16.37
N LYS A 78 -12.06 -8.88 17.57
CA LYS A 78 -12.03 -8.15 18.84
C LYS A 78 -10.71 -7.41 19.05
N ASP A 79 -9.58 -8.06 18.79
CA ASP A 79 -8.26 -7.45 18.97
C ASP A 79 -8.05 -6.35 17.92
N TYR A 80 -8.47 -6.58 16.68
CA TYR A 80 -8.43 -5.58 15.62
C TYR A 80 -9.24 -4.32 15.98
N LEU A 81 -10.46 -4.48 16.48
CA LEU A 81 -11.29 -3.36 16.93
C LEU A 81 -10.71 -2.62 18.13
N ALA A 82 -10.07 -3.36 19.06
CA ALA A 82 -9.40 -2.75 20.20
C ALA A 82 -8.20 -1.90 19.75
N ASP A 83 -7.41 -2.40 18.79
CA ASP A 83 -6.27 -1.68 18.23
C ASP A 83 -6.71 -0.43 17.47
N LEU A 84 -7.70 -0.53 16.58
CA LEU A 84 -8.27 0.63 15.89
C LEU A 84 -8.82 1.69 16.85
N MET A 85 -9.53 1.26 17.91
CA MET A 85 -10.03 2.18 18.93
C MET A 85 -8.87 2.83 19.70
N GLN A 86 -7.83 2.07 20.02
CA GLN A 86 -6.65 2.59 20.69
C GLN A 86 -5.84 3.57 19.82
N GLU A 87 -5.76 3.32 18.51
CA GLU A 87 -4.93 4.08 17.57
C GLU A 87 -5.68 5.29 16.99
N LEU A 88 -6.89 5.08 16.50
CA LEU A 88 -7.68 6.06 15.77
C LEU A 88 -8.86 6.59 16.59
N GLY A 89 -9.25 5.93 17.68
CA GLY A 89 -10.42 6.36 18.47
C GLY A 89 -11.76 6.18 17.76
N THR A 90 -11.81 5.29 16.77
CA THR A 90 -12.98 5.03 15.92
C THR A 90 -13.20 3.52 15.73
N SER A 91 -14.17 3.14 14.91
CA SER A 91 -14.50 1.77 14.52
C SER A 91 -14.78 1.71 13.02
N PRO A 92 -14.59 0.56 12.36
CA PRO A 92 -14.80 0.43 10.92
C PRO A 92 -16.29 0.49 10.56
N GLU A 93 -16.64 1.37 9.63
CA GLU A 93 -17.91 1.35 8.91
C GLU A 93 -17.82 0.31 7.78
N VAL A 94 -18.19 -0.94 8.05
CA VAL A 94 -18.01 -2.04 7.10
C VAL A 94 -19.06 -1.95 6.00
N VAL A 95 -18.60 -1.76 4.77
CA VAL A 95 -19.44 -1.57 3.57
C VAL A 95 -19.55 -2.83 2.71
N GLY A 96 -18.77 -3.87 3.01
CA GLY A 96 -18.82 -5.12 2.28
C GLY A 96 -17.79 -6.15 2.74
N TYR A 97 -17.75 -7.27 2.04
CA TYR A 97 -16.76 -8.33 2.25
C TYR A 97 -16.31 -8.93 0.92
N THR A 98 -15.14 -9.57 0.95
CA THR A 98 -14.52 -10.22 -0.19
C THR A 98 -14.37 -11.71 0.06
N VAL A 99 -14.68 -12.52 -0.95
CA VAL A 99 -14.42 -13.96 -0.96
C VAL A 99 -13.31 -14.31 -1.95
N SER A 100 -12.54 -15.35 -1.64
CA SER A 100 -11.71 -16.02 -2.64
C SER A 100 -12.57 -16.97 -3.47
N VAL A 101 -12.42 -16.91 -4.79
CA VAL A 101 -13.01 -17.87 -5.72
C VAL A 101 -11.96 -18.37 -6.69
N THR A 102 -12.03 -19.65 -7.03
CA THR A 102 -11.26 -20.20 -8.15
C THR A 102 -11.80 -19.65 -9.46
N ALA A 103 -10.99 -18.89 -10.21
CA ALA A 103 -11.36 -18.42 -11.53
C ALA A 103 -11.20 -19.57 -12.55
N ASP A 104 -12.31 -20.06 -13.10
CA ASP A 104 -12.28 -20.81 -14.36
C ASP A 104 -12.03 -19.81 -15.49
N SER A 105 -10.77 -19.62 -15.91
CA SER A 105 -10.20 -18.95 -17.12
C SER A 105 -10.99 -17.84 -17.89
N GLY A 106 -12.04 -17.25 -17.32
CA GLY A 106 -13.02 -16.41 -18.02
C GLY A 106 -13.91 -15.57 -17.11
N ARG A 107 -13.75 -15.62 -15.77
CA ARG A 107 -14.27 -14.59 -14.87
C ARG A 107 -13.21 -13.50 -14.70
N ALA A 108 -13.61 -12.25 -14.92
CA ALA A 108 -12.75 -11.09 -14.74
C ALA A 108 -12.22 -11.04 -13.30
N LEU A 109 -10.93 -10.74 -13.15
CA LEU A 109 -10.30 -10.40 -11.88
C LEU A 109 -11.04 -9.19 -11.28
N GLY A 110 -11.38 -9.23 -9.99
CA GLY A 110 -12.04 -8.11 -9.30
C GLY A 110 -13.51 -7.88 -9.68
N ALA A 111 -14.28 -8.96 -9.92
CA ALA A 111 -15.71 -8.83 -10.16
C ALA A 111 -16.44 -8.35 -8.90
N GLU A 112 -17.10 -7.19 -8.99
CA GLU A 112 -17.97 -6.67 -7.94
C GLU A 112 -19.40 -7.16 -8.15
N SER A 113 -20.09 -7.59 -7.09
CA SER A 113 -21.51 -7.91 -7.15
C SER A 113 -22.32 -6.65 -7.47
N ALA A 114 -23.02 -6.65 -8.62
CA ALA A 114 -23.81 -5.51 -9.08
C ALA A 114 -25.06 -5.21 -8.21
N ILE A 115 -25.43 -6.11 -7.30
CA ILE A 115 -26.59 -5.94 -6.42
C ILE A 115 -26.09 -5.90 -4.97
N PRO A 116 -26.29 -4.79 -4.24
CA PRO A 116 -26.00 -4.72 -2.82
C PRO A 116 -26.78 -5.78 -2.04
N LEU A 117 -26.10 -6.39 -1.06
CA LEU A 117 -26.68 -7.37 -0.15
C LEU A 117 -27.52 -6.67 0.92
N SER A 118 -28.73 -7.17 1.12
CA SER A 118 -29.63 -6.60 2.11
C SER A 118 -29.24 -6.93 3.53
N VAL A 119 -29.11 -5.89 4.34
CA VAL A 119 -28.68 -5.88 5.76
C VAL A 119 -29.90 -5.94 6.69
N ARG A 120 -30.90 -6.78 6.35
CA ARG A 120 -32.25 -6.77 6.95
C ARG A 120 -32.27 -6.65 8.47
N GLY A 121 -32.84 -5.55 8.97
CA GLY A 121 -33.10 -5.33 10.39
C GLY A 121 -31.99 -4.57 11.12
N GLU A 122 -30.84 -4.37 10.48
CA GLU A 122 -29.72 -3.61 11.03
C GLU A 122 -29.82 -2.14 10.62
N PRO A 123 -29.69 -1.19 11.57
CA PRO A 123 -29.62 0.23 11.23
C PRO A 123 -28.33 0.55 10.49
N GLU A 124 -28.33 1.68 9.75
CA GLU A 124 -27.10 2.26 9.23
C GLU A 124 -26.16 2.61 10.39
N PHE A 125 -24.93 2.11 10.30
CA PHE A 125 -23.90 2.36 11.28
C PHE A 125 -23.02 3.52 10.82
N SER A 126 -22.82 4.47 11.73
CA SER A 126 -21.87 5.55 11.56
C SER A 126 -20.92 5.56 12.76
N ALA A 127 -19.63 5.48 12.48
CA ALA A 127 -18.59 5.46 13.47
C ALA A 127 -18.22 6.89 13.91
N PRO A 128 -17.64 7.06 15.10
CA PRO A 128 -17.01 8.32 15.47
C PRO A 128 -15.92 8.72 14.46
N VAL A 129 -15.69 10.02 14.30
CA VAL A 129 -14.56 10.52 13.52
C VAL A 129 -13.21 10.15 14.17
N VAL A 130 -12.16 10.02 13.37
CA VAL A 130 -10.80 9.74 13.86
C VAL A 130 -10.37 10.83 14.84
N ARG A 131 -9.76 10.41 15.96
CA ARG A 131 -9.34 11.32 17.03
C ARG A 131 -8.28 12.31 16.55
N GLN A 132 -8.44 13.58 16.93
CA GLN A 132 -7.50 14.64 16.55
C GLN A 132 -6.05 14.36 17.00
N SER A 133 -5.87 13.68 18.14
CA SER A 133 -4.56 13.36 18.69
C SER A 133 -3.75 12.38 17.83
N PHE A 134 -4.40 11.58 16.97
CA PHE A 134 -3.70 10.76 15.98
C PHE A 134 -3.01 11.67 14.97
N PHE A 135 -3.74 12.61 14.39
CA PHE A 135 -3.18 13.57 13.42
C PHE A 135 -2.14 14.50 14.05
N ASP A 136 -2.30 14.90 15.31
CA ASP A 136 -1.27 15.66 16.03
C ASP A 136 0.06 14.88 16.12
N GLN A 137 0.01 13.58 16.40
CA GLN A 137 1.19 12.71 16.45
C GLN A 137 1.83 12.55 15.07
N GLN A 138 1.01 12.32 14.03
CA GLN A 138 1.49 12.21 12.66
C GLN A 138 2.14 13.50 12.16
N ARG A 139 1.56 14.67 12.47
CA ARG A 139 2.16 15.98 12.16
C ARG A 139 3.47 16.21 12.91
N ALA A 140 3.55 15.79 14.17
CA ALA A 140 4.77 15.91 14.95
C ALA A 140 5.91 15.08 14.33
N TRP A 141 5.62 13.85 13.92
CA TRP A 141 6.56 12.99 13.18
C TRP A 141 7.02 13.64 11.87
N ALA A 142 6.07 14.09 11.06
CA ALA A 142 6.35 14.75 9.81
C ALA A 142 7.23 16.01 9.98
N SER A 143 6.92 16.82 11.00
CA SER A 143 7.66 18.05 11.30
C SER A 143 9.07 17.79 11.85
N SER A 144 9.28 16.70 12.61
CA SER A 144 10.62 16.32 13.06
C SER A 144 11.53 15.91 11.90
N ALA A 145 10.96 15.23 10.89
CA ALA A 145 11.69 14.90 9.67
C ALA A 145 12.10 16.18 8.91
N ALA A 146 11.17 17.12 8.76
CA ALA A 146 11.41 18.39 8.07
C ALA A 146 12.44 19.31 8.77
N ARG A 147 12.53 19.28 10.11
CA ARG A 147 13.47 20.13 10.88
C ARG A 147 14.94 19.78 10.67
N GLU A 148 15.25 18.59 10.16
CA GLU A 148 16.63 18.22 9.82
C GLU A 148 17.10 18.75 8.45
N LEU A 149 16.20 19.28 7.62
CA LEU A 149 16.50 19.68 6.25
C LEU A 149 15.94 21.07 5.93
N ASP A 150 16.68 22.10 6.34
CA ASP A 150 16.67 23.43 5.70
C ASP A 150 17.52 23.35 4.41
N SER A 151 17.14 22.47 3.48
CA SER A 151 17.79 22.37 2.16
C SER A 151 16.91 23.09 1.14
N GLY A 152 17.37 24.28 0.71
CA GLY A 152 16.67 25.14 -0.24
C GLY A 152 16.61 24.59 -1.67
N SER A 153 15.84 23.52 -1.87
CA SER A 153 15.47 23.04 -3.20
C SER A 153 14.49 24.00 -3.87
N ALA A 154 14.64 24.15 -5.18
CA ALA A 154 13.70 24.91 -5.98
C ALA A 154 12.43 24.08 -6.14
N ARG A 155 11.37 24.42 -5.41
CA ARG A 155 10.06 23.81 -5.58
C ARG A 155 9.58 23.99 -7.03
N MET A 156 9.46 22.90 -7.78
CA MET A 156 9.00 22.94 -9.18
C MET A 156 7.47 22.81 -9.26
N ALA A 157 6.82 23.80 -9.87
CA ALA A 157 5.41 23.66 -10.24
C ALA A 157 5.24 22.59 -11.33
N GLY A 158 4.16 21.80 -11.26
CA GLY A 158 3.88 20.72 -12.22
C GLY A 158 4.41 19.35 -11.81
N ASP A 159 4.81 19.16 -10.55
CA ASP A 159 5.37 17.90 -10.05
C ASP A 159 4.37 17.12 -9.19
N TRP A 160 4.24 15.82 -9.47
CA TRP A 160 3.32 14.92 -8.78
C TRP A 160 3.94 14.28 -7.53
N LYS A 161 5.27 14.25 -7.41
CA LYS A 161 5.93 13.49 -6.34
C LYS A 161 5.63 14.10 -4.96
N PRO A 162 5.33 13.26 -3.95
CA PRO A 162 5.33 13.73 -2.57
C PRO A 162 6.68 14.36 -2.21
N ASP A 163 6.67 15.49 -1.52
CA ASP A 163 7.90 16.13 -1.05
C ASP A 163 8.57 15.26 0.02
N MET A 164 7.76 14.66 0.90
CA MET A 164 8.22 13.74 1.93
C MET A 164 7.52 12.37 1.84
N VAL A 165 8.30 11.31 2.04
CA VAL A 165 7.78 9.98 2.32
C VAL A 165 8.50 9.42 3.54
N SER A 166 7.75 8.87 4.47
CA SER A 166 8.31 8.24 5.66
C SER A 166 7.76 6.83 5.83
N ALA A 167 8.54 5.94 6.43
CA ALA A 167 8.13 4.58 6.73
C ALA A 167 8.68 4.16 8.09
N ASN A 168 7.82 3.58 8.92
CA ASN A 168 8.16 2.96 10.19
C ASN A 168 7.74 1.50 10.14
N ILE A 169 8.67 0.59 10.41
CA ILE A 169 8.41 -0.85 10.39
C ILE A 169 8.73 -1.40 11.76
N VAL A 170 7.74 -1.94 12.47
CA VAL A 170 7.88 -2.38 13.86
C VAL A 170 7.33 -3.78 14.02
N LYS A 171 8.07 -4.61 14.76
CA LYS A 171 7.55 -5.88 15.25
C LYS A 171 6.86 -5.64 16.57
N GLN A 172 5.57 -5.93 16.63
CA GLN A 172 4.78 -5.77 17.85
C GLN A 172 5.36 -6.61 19.01
N PRO A 173 5.31 -6.14 20.28
CA PRO A 173 5.89 -6.85 21.42
C PRO A 173 5.32 -8.25 21.66
N SER A 174 4.06 -8.48 21.26
CA SER A 174 3.43 -9.81 21.27
C SER A 174 4.09 -10.80 20.30
N GLY A 175 4.93 -10.30 19.38
CA GLY A 175 5.69 -11.07 18.40
C GLY A 175 4.87 -11.64 17.25
N GLY A 176 3.54 -11.49 17.31
CA GLY A 176 2.59 -12.09 16.37
C GLY A 176 2.26 -11.21 15.17
N ARG A 177 2.80 -9.99 15.06
CA ARG A 177 2.49 -9.01 14.01
C ARG A 177 3.66 -8.12 13.64
N ILE A 178 3.63 -7.62 12.42
CA ILE A 178 4.58 -6.64 11.88
C ILE A 178 3.78 -5.48 11.28
N ASP A 179 4.00 -4.29 11.83
CA ASP A 179 3.30 -3.09 11.39
C ASP A 179 4.20 -2.27 10.47
N PHE A 180 3.59 -1.72 9.43
CA PHE A 180 4.20 -0.78 8.49
C PHE A 180 3.36 0.49 8.49
N ASP A 181 3.86 1.54 9.14
CA ASP A 181 3.27 2.86 9.09
C ASP A 181 4.00 3.67 8.02
N MET A 182 3.29 4.16 7.03
CA MET A 182 3.86 4.96 5.95
C MET A 182 3.11 6.28 5.82
N ALA A 183 3.81 7.31 5.37
CA ALA A 183 3.22 8.61 5.09
C ALA A 183 3.74 9.15 3.76
N ALA A 184 2.85 9.74 2.97
CA ALA A 184 3.20 10.53 1.79
C ALA A 184 2.62 11.93 1.94
N LEU A 185 3.47 12.96 1.86
CA LEU A 185 3.11 14.35 2.10
C LEU A 185 3.54 15.24 0.94
N TRP A 186 2.67 16.17 0.54
CA TRP A 186 2.92 17.16 -0.51
C TRP A 186 2.77 18.57 0.03
N ASP A 187 3.66 19.46 -0.38
CA ASP A 187 3.66 20.88 -0.10
C ASP A 187 3.67 21.67 -1.43
N SER A 188 2.84 22.71 -1.52
CA SER A 188 2.73 23.52 -2.73
C SER A 188 4.09 24.07 -3.18
N PRO A 189 4.38 24.02 -4.49
CA PRO A 189 3.50 23.76 -5.62
C PRO A 189 3.44 22.29 -6.06
N SER A 190 4.02 21.34 -5.33
CA SER A 190 3.86 19.91 -5.62
C SER A 190 2.46 19.45 -5.22
N THR A 191 1.80 18.62 -6.01
CA THR A 191 0.44 18.15 -5.68
C THR A 191 0.10 16.83 -6.36
N PRO A 192 -0.65 15.95 -5.70
CA PRO A 192 -1.21 14.77 -6.37
C PRO A 192 -2.15 15.14 -7.52
N GLY A 193 -2.65 16.38 -7.59
CA GLY A 193 -3.46 16.87 -8.71
C GLY A 193 -2.72 16.97 -10.06
N TYR A 194 -1.38 16.83 -10.08
CA TYR A 194 -0.62 16.71 -11.33
C TYR A 194 -0.55 15.28 -11.86
N ILE A 195 -1.04 14.30 -11.12
CA ILE A 195 -1.17 12.92 -11.61
C ILE A 195 -2.30 12.90 -12.65
N PRO A 196 -2.07 12.39 -13.87
CA PRO A 196 -3.12 12.23 -14.87
C PRO A 196 -4.32 11.46 -14.31
N SER A 197 -5.54 11.85 -14.71
CA SER A 197 -6.78 11.29 -14.15
C SER A 197 -6.97 9.79 -14.38
N ASP A 198 -6.26 9.24 -15.34
CA ASP A 198 -6.21 7.83 -15.72
C ASP A 198 -5.03 7.09 -15.06
N TYR A 199 -4.26 7.74 -14.18
CA TYR A 199 -3.15 7.12 -13.46
C TYR A 199 -3.50 6.96 -11.98
N GLY A 200 -2.98 5.90 -11.39
CA GLY A 200 -2.96 5.71 -9.96
C GLY A 200 -1.58 5.92 -9.36
N LEU A 201 -1.52 5.75 -8.04
CA LEU A 201 -0.32 5.90 -7.24
C LEU A 201 -0.21 4.68 -6.32
N GLU A 202 0.97 4.08 -6.19
CA GLU A 202 1.24 3.05 -5.19
C GLU A 202 2.42 3.44 -4.32
N ILE A 203 2.27 3.28 -3.01
CA ILE A 203 3.38 3.32 -2.06
C ILE A 203 3.72 1.89 -1.66
N SER A 204 4.95 1.47 -1.91
CA SER A 204 5.40 0.11 -1.66
C SER A 204 6.59 0.04 -0.71
N VAL A 205 6.64 -1.05 0.05
CA VAL A 205 7.85 -1.52 0.75
C VAL A 205 8.13 -2.94 0.28
N ASP A 206 9.33 -3.16 -0.23
CA ASP A 206 9.76 -4.45 -0.73
C ASP A 206 10.75 -5.09 0.23
N LEU A 207 10.49 -6.35 0.58
CA LEU A 207 11.35 -7.15 1.44
C LEU A 207 12.24 -8.04 0.58
N TYR A 208 13.53 -8.06 0.83
CA TYR A 208 14.49 -8.91 0.13
C TYR A 208 15.10 -9.95 1.06
N ASN A 209 15.08 -11.20 0.62
CA ASN A 209 15.78 -12.28 1.29
C ASN A 209 17.06 -12.67 0.53
N ASN A 210 17.89 -13.51 1.15
CA ASN A 210 19.20 -13.87 0.61
C ASN A 210 19.15 -15.02 -0.43
N TRP A 211 17.98 -15.38 -0.94
CA TRP A 211 17.91 -16.39 -1.99
C TRP A 211 18.43 -15.83 -3.33
N SER A 212 19.18 -16.67 -4.02
CA SER A 212 19.80 -16.35 -5.30
C SER A 212 18.86 -16.52 -6.50
N SER A 213 17.69 -17.13 -6.32
CA SER A 213 16.72 -17.31 -7.40
C SER A 213 16.09 -15.96 -7.75
N THR A 214 16.22 -15.61 -9.02
CA THR A 214 15.51 -14.50 -9.68
C THR A 214 14.30 -15.01 -10.46
N ASP A 215 13.93 -16.28 -10.28
CA ASP A 215 12.72 -16.83 -10.86
C ASP A 215 11.52 -16.02 -10.32
N LEU A 216 10.48 -15.88 -11.13
CA LEU A 216 9.25 -15.23 -10.71
C LEU A 216 8.30 -16.25 -10.10
N ARG A 217 7.40 -15.81 -9.23
CA ARG A 217 6.29 -16.64 -8.76
C ARG A 217 5.41 -17.06 -9.97
N PRO A 218 4.76 -18.25 -9.96
CA PRO A 218 4.82 -19.30 -8.95
C PRO A 218 6.00 -20.29 -9.15
N PHE A 219 7.00 -19.98 -9.99
CA PHE A 219 8.07 -20.91 -10.37
C PHE A 219 9.20 -21.04 -9.34
N CYS A 220 8.96 -20.61 -8.10
CA CYS A 220 9.93 -20.67 -7.02
C CYS A 220 10.27 -22.11 -6.64
N THR A 221 11.56 -22.36 -6.39
CA THR A 221 12.04 -23.67 -5.94
C THR A 221 11.57 -24.04 -4.54
N ASN A 222 11.29 -23.05 -3.69
CA ASN A 222 10.62 -23.25 -2.41
C ASN A 222 9.10 -23.22 -2.60
N PRO A 223 8.36 -24.20 -2.04
CA PRO A 223 6.90 -24.25 -2.15
C PRO A 223 6.16 -23.09 -1.44
N SER A 224 6.81 -22.39 -0.52
CA SER A 224 6.23 -21.29 0.26
C SER A 224 7.14 -20.05 0.25
N PRO A 225 7.37 -19.41 -0.92
CA PRO A 225 8.29 -18.27 -1.02
C PRO A 225 7.81 -17.06 -0.18
N ARG A 226 6.50 -16.84 -0.09
CA ARG A 226 5.88 -15.74 0.68
C ARG A 226 6.14 -15.81 2.19
N ASP A 227 6.42 -17.00 2.71
CA ASP A 227 6.71 -17.20 4.13
C ASP A 227 8.16 -16.86 4.50
N GLN A 228 9.00 -16.49 3.54
CA GLN A 228 10.47 -16.52 3.70
C GLN A 228 11.05 -15.12 3.88
N PHE A 229 10.26 -14.28 4.52
CA PHE A 229 10.54 -12.90 4.89
C PHE A 229 10.15 -12.68 6.37
N PHE A 230 10.39 -11.51 6.94
CA PHE A 230 9.98 -11.20 8.29
C PHE A 230 8.48 -10.90 8.39
N ALA A 231 7.86 -10.46 7.29
CA ALA A 231 6.44 -10.25 7.16
C ALA A 231 5.91 -10.94 5.90
N LYS A 232 4.70 -11.49 6.00
CA LYS A 232 3.98 -12.09 4.88
C LYS A 232 3.24 -11.00 4.11
N ASN A 233 3.23 -11.09 2.78
CA ASN A 233 2.50 -10.18 1.89
C ASN A 233 1.08 -10.67 1.58
N TYR A 234 0.54 -11.59 2.38
CA TYR A 234 -0.83 -12.09 2.23
C TYR A 234 -1.51 -12.18 3.59
N GLY A 235 -2.84 -12.06 3.56
CA GLY A 235 -3.65 -12.09 4.78
C GLY A 235 -3.33 -10.96 5.74
N TRP A 236 -2.95 -9.78 5.28
CA TRP A 236 -2.66 -8.62 6.14
C TRP A 236 -3.88 -7.70 6.24
N ASN A 237 -3.98 -6.99 7.36
CA ASN A 237 -4.94 -5.90 7.55
C ASN A 237 -4.31 -4.62 7.01
N TRP A 238 -5.13 -3.68 6.56
CA TRP A 238 -4.63 -2.36 6.16
C TRP A 238 -5.67 -1.28 6.30
N HIS A 239 -5.19 -0.05 6.37
CA HIS A 239 -6.02 1.12 6.18
C HIS A 239 -5.19 2.31 5.68
N ALA A 240 -5.85 3.25 5.03
CA ALA A 240 -5.33 4.57 4.71
C ALA A 240 -6.19 5.62 5.42
N VAL A 241 -5.55 6.68 5.92
CA VAL A 241 -6.19 7.79 6.64
C VAL A 241 -5.75 9.12 6.05
N ASP A 242 -6.69 10.05 5.93
CA ASP A 242 -6.43 11.47 5.66
C ASP A 242 -6.79 12.34 6.88
N GLU A 243 -6.12 13.48 6.99
CA GLU A 243 -6.27 14.44 8.10
C GLU A 243 -7.62 15.19 8.11
N GLN A 244 -8.28 15.34 6.96
CA GLN A 244 -9.55 16.06 6.87
C GLN A 244 -10.76 15.14 7.00
N PHE A 245 -11.93 15.78 7.19
CA PHE A 245 -13.26 15.25 6.82
C PHE A 245 -13.41 15.12 5.28
N GLY A 246 -12.30 15.04 4.55
CA GLY A 246 -12.27 14.88 3.12
C GLY A 246 -12.44 13.41 2.82
N TRP A 247 -13.45 13.09 2.01
CA TRP A 247 -13.83 11.72 1.66
C TRP A 247 -12.66 10.97 0.98
N LEU A 248 -11.73 10.38 1.74
CA LEU A 248 -10.54 9.69 1.23
C LEU A 248 -10.93 8.52 0.31
N ALA A 249 -12.12 7.94 0.51
CA ALA A 249 -12.71 6.98 -0.40
C ALA A 249 -12.84 7.49 -1.86
N ALA A 250 -12.84 8.81 -2.10
CA ALA A 250 -12.77 9.39 -3.44
C ALA A 250 -11.42 9.16 -4.15
N ALA A 251 -10.33 8.95 -3.39
CA ALA A 251 -9.03 8.54 -3.93
C ALA A 251 -8.95 7.02 -4.20
N VAL A 252 -10.00 6.30 -3.80
CA VAL A 252 -10.19 4.85 -3.96
C VAL A 252 -8.93 4.07 -3.53
N PRO A 253 -8.61 4.05 -2.23
CA PRO A 253 -7.52 3.23 -1.71
C PRO A 253 -7.77 1.74 -1.90
N TYR A 254 -6.71 0.99 -2.17
CA TYR A 254 -6.71 -0.47 -2.29
C TYR A 254 -5.37 -1.08 -1.84
N ALA A 255 -5.40 -2.32 -1.36
CA ALA A 255 -4.20 -3.11 -1.15
C ALA A 255 -3.80 -3.84 -2.44
N ASP A 256 -2.54 -3.77 -2.83
CA ASP A 256 -2.01 -4.59 -3.91
C ASP A 256 -1.59 -5.96 -3.38
N TYR A 257 -2.36 -6.98 -3.73
CA TYR A 257 -2.06 -8.36 -3.39
C TYR A 257 -1.36 -9.12 -4.54
N ASN A 258 -1.16 -8.49 -5.70
CA ASN A 258 -0.58 -9.13 -6.87
C ASN A 258 0.94 -9.25 -6.77
N ASP A 259 1.39 -10.40 -6.30
CA ASP A 259 2.80 -10.70 -6.13
C ASP A 259 3.34 -11.72 -7.14
N LEU A 260 2.55 -12.07 -8.17
CA LEU A 260 2.89 -13.15 -9.10
C LEU A 260 4.18 -12.85 -9.88
N SER A 261 4.53 -11.59 -10.04
CA SER A 261 5.75 -11.16 -10.72
C SER A 261 6.85 -10.70 -9.78
N ASP A 262 6.68 -10.90 -8.48
CA ASP A 262 7.82 -10.79 -7.60
C ASP A 262 8.81 -11.91 -7.91
N PRO A 263 10.12 -11.57 -8.03
CA PRO A 263 11.17 -12.54 -7.87
C PRO A 263 10.98 -13.32 -6.56
N CYS A 264 11.35 -14.59 -6.54
CA CYS A 264 11.20 -15.47 -5.37
C CYS A 264 11.93 -14.97 -4.12
N ASN A 265 12.88 -14.05 -4.29
CA ASN A 265 13.63 -13.41 -3.21
C ASN A 265 13.12 -12.02 -2.82
N ARG A 266 12.01 -11.56 -3.41
CA ARG A 266 11.34 -10.29 -3.08
C ARG A 266 9.91 -10.52 -2.58
N ASN A 267 9.47 -9.77 -1.59
CA ASN A 267 8.07 -9.68 -1.15
C ASN A 267 7.65 -8.22 -1.16
N SER A 268 6.83 -7.84 -2.13
CA SER A 268 6.32 -6.48 -2.22
C SER A 268 5.04 -6.37 -1.40
N MET A 269 4.89 -5.26 -0.68
CA MET A 269 3.64 -4.88 -0.04
C MET A 269 3.34 -3.43 -0.40
N ALA A 270 2.19 -3.19 -1.01
CA ALA A 270 1.82 -1.86 -1.45
C ALA A 270 0.37 -1.53 -1.11
N ILE A 271 0.13 -0.26 -0.80
CA ILE A 271 -1.21 0.32 -0.80
C ILE A 271 -1.24 1.33 -1.94
N GLY A 272 -2.25 1.19 -2.80
CA GLY A 272 -2.46 2.09 -3.92
C GLY A 272 -3.66 2.99 -3.73
N LEU A 273 -3.70 4.03 -4.55
CA LEU A 273 -4.77 4.99 -4.73
C LEU A 273 -5.09 5.01 -6.22
N ARG A 274 -6.31 4.60 -6.58
CA ARG A 274 -6.72 4.58 -8.01
C ARG A 274 -6.94 5.99 -8.56
N THR A 275 -7.37 6.94 -7.72
CA THR A 275 -7.67 8.32 -8.11
C THR A 275 -6.93 9.30 -7.20
N PRO A 276 -5.58 9.29 -7.17
CA PRO A 276 -4.80 10.09 -6.24
C PRO A 276 -5.04 11.60 -6.36
N GLN A 277 -5.47 12.09 -7.52
CA GLN A 277 -5.91 13.48 -7.72
C GLN A 277 -7.09 13.90 -6.83
N ALA A 278 -7.83 12.93 -6.26
CA ALA A 278 -8.93 13.16 -5.33
C ALA A 278 -8.50 13.14 -3.86
N ILE A 279 -7.18 13.01 -3.57
CA ILE A 279 -6.66 13.23 -2.22
C ILE A 279 -7.07 14.65 -1.77
N PRO A 280 -7.79 14.78 -0.65
CA PRO A 280 -8.22 16.08 -0.15
C PRO A 280 -7.01 16.91 0.29
N LEU A 281 -7.16 18.24 0.22
CA LEU A 281 -6.19 19.15 0.83
C LEU A 281 -6.09 18.84 2.34
N ALA A 282 -4.92 18.97 2.94
CA ALA A 282 -4.74 18.93 4.38
C ALA A 282 -5.30 20.21 5.04
N TYR A 283 -5.48 20.21 6.37
CA TYR A 283 -6.14 21.29 7.11
C TYR A 283 -5.44 22.66 6.96
N TYR A 284 -6.19 23.75 7.13
CA TYR A 284 -5.65 25.12 7.08
C TYR A 284 -4.58 25.34 8.18
N ASN A 285 -3.33 25.66 7.78
CA ASN A 285 -2.10 25.70 8.60
C ASN A 285 -1.44 24.34 8.91
N ALA A 286 -1.79 23.27 8.21
CA ALA A 286 -0.97 22.07 8.22
C ALA A 286 0.43 22.37 7.63
N PRO A 287 1.49 21.66 8.08
CA PRO A 287 2.83 21.84 7.53
C PRO A 287 2.96 21.38 6.06
N TYR A 288 1.95 20.70 5.54
CA TYR A 288 1.85 20.19 4.17
C TYR A 288 0.44 20.47 3.65
N ASP A 289 0.30 20.63 2.34
CA ASP A 289 -0.98 20.92 1.69
C ASP A 289 -1.78 19.65 1.36
N TRP A 290 -1.14 18.47 1.28
CA TRP A 290 -1.80 17.17 1.18
C TRP A 290 -1.05 16.11 2.00
N ALA A 291 -1.77 15.18 2.62
CA ALA A 291 -1.19 14.11 3.43
C ALA A 291 -2.02 12.83 3.33
N VAL A 292 -1.37 11.69 3.15
CA VAL A 292 -2.01 10.37 3.31
C VAL A 292 -1.12 9.50 4.17
N PHE A 293 -1.74 8.88 5.19
CA PHE A 293 -1.11 7.91 6.07
C PHE A 293 -1.61 6.52 5.70
N PHE A 294 -0.71 5.56 5.65
CA PHE A 294 -0.99 4.19 5.26
C PHE A 294 -0.50 3.26 6.36
N TYR A 295 -1.28 2.23 6.64
CA TYR A 295 -1.00 1.26 7.66
C TYR A 295 -1.16 -0.15 7.11
N ILE A 296 -0.19 -1.02 7.36
CA ILE A 296 -0.27 -2.45 7.10
C ILE A 296 0.06 -3.19 8.38
N ASP A 297 -0.83 -4.09 8.82
CA ASP A 297 -0.57 -5.06 9.88
C ASP A 297 -0.48 -6.46 9.26
N ALA A 298 0.76 -6.94 9.16
CA ALA A 298 1.11 -8.16 8.45
C ALA A 298 1.44 -9.32 9.41
N PRO A 299 1.02 -10.56 9.07
CA PRO A 299 1.48 -11.74 9.78
C PRO A 299 3.00 -11.90 9.68
N PRO A 300 3.66 -12.43 10.72
CA PRO A 300 5.09 -12.68 10.69
C PRO A 300 5.42 -13.82 9.73
N GLY A 301 6.52 -13.67 9.00
CA GLY A 301 7.11 -14.77 8.23
C GLY A 301 8.20 -15.49 9.03
N ASN A 302 8.98 -16.32 8.33
CA ASN A 302 9.98 -17.20 8.91
C ASN A 302 11.33 -16.51 9.19
N GLN A 303 11.59 -15.35 8.57
CA GLN A 303 12.83 -14.62 8.81
C GLN A 303 12.66 -13.61 9.95
N THR A 304 13.75 -13.28 10.62
CA THR A 304 13.73 -12.27 11.69
C THR A 304 14.02 -10.88 11.16
N ILE A 305 14.77 -10.77 10.06
CA ILE A 305 15.14 -9.53 9.40
C ILE A 305 15.24 -9.74 7.88
N ASN A 306 14.99 -8.69 7.10
CA ASN A 306 15.21 -8.65 5.66
C ASN A 306 15.81 -7.31 5.26
N ARG A 307 16.51 -7.28 4.13
CA ARG A 307 16.82 -6.01 3.47
C ARG A 307 15.53 -5.42 2.91
N ILE A 308 15.49 -4.09 2.75
CA ILE A 308 14.30 -3.39 2.31
C ILE A 308 14.60 -2.41 1.17
N SER A 309 13.63 -2.21 0.28
CA SER A 309 13.49 -1.01 -0.55
C SER A 309 12.08 -0.46 -0.42
N GLY A 310 11.83 0.68 -1.04
CA GLY A 310 10.53 1.32 -1.00
C GLY A 310 10.46 2.43 -2.02
N ASP A 311 9.32 2.50 -2.71
CA ASP A 311 9.08 3.41 -3.81
C ASP A 311 7.66 4.00 -3.71
N VAL A 312 7.50 5.21 -4.23
CA VAL A 312 6.18 5.71 -4.64
C VAL A 312 6.15 5.71 -6.15
N SER A 313 5.27 4.89 -6.72
CA SER A 313 5.20 4.65 -8.16
C SER A 313 3.89 5.13 -8.75
N ILE A 314 3.97 5.66 -9.97
CA ILE A 314 2.81 5.93 -10.82
C ILE A 314 2.45 4.66 -11.56
N VAL A 315 1.19 4.27 -11.42
CA VAL A 315 0.65 3.06 -12.02
C VAL A 315 -0.29 3.48 -13.15
N THR A 316 -0.10 2.90 -14.34
CA THR A 316 -0.90 3.23 -15.52
C THR A 316 -1.65 2.01 -16.03
N GLU A 317 -2.80 2.21 -16.69
CA GLU A 317 -3.54 1.11 -17.32
C GLU A 317 -2.69 0.35 -18.35
N ALA A 318 -1.80 1.03 -19.08
CA ALA A 318 -0.95 0.36 -20.06
C ALA A 318 -0.07 -0.72 -19.42
N TRP A 319 0.41 -0.50 -18.19
CA TRP A 319 1.10 -1.52 -17.40
C TRP A 319 0.16 -2.64 -16.98
N CYS A 320 -1.04 -2.30 -16.53
CA CYS A 320 -2.08 -3.25 -16.13
C CYS A 320 -2.48 -4.22 -17.26
N VAL A 321 -2.68 -3.70 -18.48
CA VAL A 321 -3.18 -4.46 -19.64
C VAL A 321 -2.05 -5.13 -20.42
N SER A 322 -0.89 -4.47 -20.55
CA SER A 322 0.22 -4.99 -21.36
C SER A 322 1.21 -5.83 -20.53
N TYR A 323 1.26 -5.60 -19.22
CA TYR A 323 2.12 -6.29 -18.27
C TYR A 323 1.34 -6.65 -16.99
N PRO A 324 0.27 -7.48 -17.09
CA PRO A 324 -0.50 -7.94 -15.92
C PRO A 324 0.36 -8.73 -14.91
N ASN A 325 1.61 -9.03 -15.28
CA ASN A 325 2.65 -9.64 -14.48
C ASN A 325 3.68 -8.58 -14.01
N TYR A 326 3.26 -7.38 -13.62
CA TYR A 326 4.11 -6.41 -12.94
C TYR A 326 3.68 -6.35 -11.47
N SER A 327 4.65 -6.27 -10.55
CA SER A 327 4.48 -6.56 -9.10
C SER A 327 3.69 -5.52 -8.31
N ASN A 328 3.08 -4.59 -9.04
CA ASN A 328 2.54 -3.31 -8.59
C ASN A 328 1.20 -3.05 -9.29
N THR A 329 0.38 -4.08 -9.51
CA THR A 329 -0.92 -3.89 -10.18
C THR A 329 -1.91 -5.02 -9.93
N ASP A 330 -2.79 -4.85 -8.94
CA ASP A 330 -4.19 -5.31 -9.00
C ASP A 330 -5.04 -4.42 -9.95
N CYS A 331 -4.38 -3.84 -10.97
CA CYS A 331 -4.88 -3.12 -12.13
C CYS A 331 -5.88 -1.97 -11.93
N MET A 332 -6.23 -1.65 -10.67
CA MET A 332 -6.98 -0.46 -10.25
C MET A 332 -8.34 -0.23 -10.94
N GLY A 333 -8.83 -1.13 -11.81
CA GLY A 333 -10.00 -0.89 -12.66
C GLY A 333 -9.89 0.33 -13.59
N VAL A 334 -8.70 0.85 -13.85
CA VAL A 334 -8.48 2.01 -14.74
C VAL A 334 -8.73 1.61 -16.19
N ALA A 335 -9.38 2.47 -16.99
CA ALA A 335 -10.00 2.10 -18.26
C ALA A 335 -9.41 2.77 -19.52
N GLN A 336 -8.34 3.60 -19.43
CA GLN A 336 -7.70 4.19 -20.61
C GLN A 336 -6.16 4.33 -20.48
N PRO A 337 -5.39 4.12 -21.58
CA PRO A 337 -3.94 4.20 -21.55
C PRO A 337 -3.50 5.66 -21.64
N GLY A 338 -2.85 6.15 -20.60
CA GLY A 338 -2.33 7.51 -20.62
C GLY A 338 -0.99 7.66 -21.35
N PRO A 339 -0.60 8.91 -21.63
CA PRO A 339 0.67 9.23 -22.27
C PRO A 339 1.83 9.00 -21.30
N GLY A 340 2.85 8.24 -21.73
CA GLY A 340 4.01 7.90 -20.88
C GLY A 340 4.58 9.12 -20.15
N ALA A 341 4.50 9.11 -18.82
CA ALA A 341 5.11 10.14 -18.00
C ALA A 341 6.62 9.89 -17.94
N PRO A 342 7.47 10.92 -18.11
CA PRO A 342 8.92 10.74 -18.15
C PRO A 342 9.54 10.36 -16.79
N ASP A 343 8.77 10.48 -15.70
CA ASP A 343 9.21 10.10 -14.36
C ASP A 343 8.04 9.45 -13.59
N LEU A 344 8.16 8.14 -13.40
CA LEU A 344 7.11 7.26 -12.83
C LEU A 344 7.41 6.85 -11.39
N HIS A 345 8.56 7.22 -10.83
CA HIS A 345 9.02 6.67 -9.56
C HIS A 345 9.58 7.75 -8.64
N ARG A 346 9.47 7.49 -7.34
CA ARG A 346 10.06 8.29 -6.27
C ARG A 346 10.55 7.33 -5.18
N GLY A 347 11.78 6.86 -5.35
CA GLY A 347 12.42 6.00 -4.37
C GLY A 347 12.54 6.68 -3.02
N PHE A 348 12.20 5.98 -1.95
CA PHE A 348 12.34 6.48 -0.57
C PHE A 348 13.15 5.54 0.34
N LEU A 349 13.33 4.28 -0.07
CA LEU A 349 14.27 3.34 0.54
C LEU A 349 15.02 2.57 -0.56
N ASP A 350 16.29 2.29 -0.31
CA ASP A 350 17.18 1.65 -1.29
C ASP A 350 17.88 0.42 -0.69
N VAL A 351 17.73 -0.72 -1.35
CA VAL A 351 18.31 -2.01 -0.96
C VAL A 351 19.85 -1.98 -0.94
N ASP A 352 20.46 -1.12 -1.75
CA ASP A 352 21.92 -0.94 -1.83
C ASP A 352 22.50 -0.28 -0.57
N ARG A 353 21.65 0.34 0.25
CA ARG A 353 22.05 0.84 1.58
C ARG A 353 22.22 -0.27 2.61
N HIS A 354 21.81 -1.49 2.28
CA HIS A 354 21.88 -2.67 3.14
C HIS A 354 21.17 -2.50 4.50
N TRP A 355 20.19 -1.60 4.57
CA TRP A 355 19.33 -1.49 5.73
C TRP A 355 18.45 -2.71 5.87
N THR A 356 18.15 -3.05 7.12
CA THR A 356 17.30 -4.20 7.45
C THR A 356 16.20 -3.81 8.41
N ALA A 357 14.99 -4.32 8.20
CA ALA A 357 13.83 -4.18 9.08
C ALA A 357 13.51 -5.56 9.72
N PRO A 358 12.69 -5.65 10.79
CA PRO A 358 11.87 -4.60 11.43
C PRO A 358 12.61 -3.76 12.49
N ASN A 359 11.85 -2.91 13.19
CA ASN A 359 12.21 -2.01 14.29
C ASN A 359 13.08 -0.83 13.88
N LYS A 360 12.64 -0.14 12.82
CA LYS A 360 13.33 1.02 12.26
C LYS A 360 12.33 1.96 11.60
N CYS A 361 12.70 3.23 11.55
CA CYS A 361 11.93 4.27 10.89
C CYS A 361 12.85 5.10 10.00
N TRP A 362 12.31 5.56 8.88
CA TRP A 362 13.01 6.37 7.91
C TRP A 362 12.15 7.52 7.45
N SER A 363 12.81 8.58 7.02
CA SER A 363 12.20 9.62 6.20
C SER A 363 13.06 9.96 5.01
N SER A 364 12.41 10.17 3.87
CA SER A 364 12.98 10.59 2.61
C SER A 364 12.34 11.91 2.23
N LEU A 365 13.17 12.93 2.08
CA LEU A 365 12.76 14.29 1.76
C LEU A 365 13.13 14.62 0.31
N GLU A 366 12.84 15.85 -0.10
CA GLU A 366 13.24 16.40 -1.39
C GLU A 366 12.86 15.53 -2.58
N LYS A 367 11.67 14.93 -2.51
CA LYS A 367 11.11 14.09 -3.58
C LYS A 367 12.00 12.89 -3.92
N GLY A 368 12.73 12.37 -2.93
CA GLY A 368 13.66 11.24 -3.09
C GLY A 368 15.02 11.63 -3.67
N ASN A 369 15.29 12.92 -3.92
CA ASN A 369 16.62 13.37 -4.38
C ASN A 369 17.66 13.28 -3.26
N ASP A 370 17.23 13.45 -2.01
CA ASP A 370 18.10 13.30 -0.86
C ASP A 370 18.10 11.85 -0.35
N PRO A 371 19.28 11.36 0.08
CA PRO A 371 19.39 10.16 0.90
C PRO A 371 18.31 10.08 1.99
N PRO A 372 17.56 8.97 2.10
CA PRO A 372 16.73 8.76 3.27
C PRO A 372 17.57 8.81 4.55
N ILE A 373 16.95 9.29 5.62
CA ILE A 373 17.50 9.40 6.96
C ILE A 373 16.92 8.27 7.79
N LEU A 374 17.79 7.46 8.41
CA LEU A 374 17.39 6.49 9.43
C LEU A 374 17.18 7.24 10.75
N MET A 375 15.96 7.19 11.29
CA MET A 375 15.62 7.83 12.55
C MET A 375 15.89 6.86 13.72
N ASP A 376 16.47 7.38 14.79
CA ASP A 376 16.71 6.61 16.02
C ASP A 376 15.48 6.67 16.94
N PRO A 377 14.74 5.56 17.13
CA PRO A 377 13.56 5.57 18.00
C PRO A 377 13.88 5.87 19.48
N THR A 378 15.14 5.73 19.91
CA THR A 378 15.55 5.98 21.30
C THR A 378 15.86 7.44 21.60
N VAL A 379 15.89 8.31 20.58
CA VAL A 379 16.17 9.75 20.75
C VAL A 379 14.85 10.51 20.88
N PRO A 380 14.57 11.18 22.02
CA PRO A 380 13.36 11.97 22.18
C PRO A 380 13.24 13.05 21.10
N GLY A 381 12.14 13.02 20.35
CA GLY A 381 11.89 13.97 19.25
C GLY A 381 12.46 13.56 17.88
N SER A 382 12.98 12.33 17.74
CA SER A 382 13.44 11.78 16.45
C SER A 382 12.32 11.51 15.45
N GLY A 383 11.07 11.63 15.89
CA GLY A 383 9.90 11.45 15.04
C GLY A 383 9.41 10.01 14.93
N CYS A 384 10.19 9.00 15.29
CA CYS A 384 9.68 7.62 15.30
C CYS A 384 8.43 7.54 16.20
N PRO A 385 7.25 7.18 15.66
CA PRO A 385 6.02 7.16 16.46
C PRO A 385 6.05 6.12 17.59
N TRP A 386 7.04 5.21 17.59
CA TRP A 386 7.20 4.15 18.57
C TRP A 386 8.67 4.00 19.01
N GLY A 387 8.95 4.49 20.23
CA GLY A 387 10.20 4.35 20.97
C GLY A 387 9.95 4.30 22.46
#